data_AF-A0A843FCH4-F1
#
_entry.id   AF-A0A843FCH4-F1
#
_cell.length_a   1.000
_cell.length_b   1.000
_cell.length_c   1.000
_cell.angle_alpha   90.00
_cell.angle_beta   90.00
_cell.angle_gamma   90.00
#
_symmetry.space_group_name_H-M   'P 1'
#
loop_
_entity.id
_entity.type
_entity.pdbx_description
1 polymer ?
#
loop_
_entity_poly.entity_id
_entity_poly.type
_entity_poly.pdbx_seq_one_letter_code
_entity_poly.pdbx_strand_id
1 'polypeptide(L)'
;MAMDKNIYVENIHDIPTPRGKIELVERKGIGHPDSVADALAESVSRALCKMYMKEYGHVLHHNTDETQIAAGMAAPKFGGGCIIDPTYILLVGRATTNVSVENQLKQLP
;
A
#
# COMPACT_ATOMS: atom_id res chain seq x y z
N MET A 1 -31.70 7.78 -14.17
CA MET A 1 -31.33 9.16 -14.53
C MET A 1 -30.01 9.45 -13.86
N ALA A 2 -28.97 9.81 -14.61
CA ALA A 2 -27.73 10.26 -13.99
C ALA A 2 -28.03 11.57 -13.27
N MET A 3 -27.79 11.62 -11.96
CA MET A 3 -27.83 12.90 -11.24
C MET A 3 -26.73 13.80 -11.81
N ASP A 4 -27.04 15.08 -11.99
CA ASP A 4 -26.00 16.07 -12.27
C ASP A 4 -24.95 16.01 -11.16
N LYS A 5 -23.67 16.00 -11.56
CA LYS A 5 -22.57 15.94 -10.60
C LYS A 5 -22.48 17.26 -9.85
N ASN A 6 -22.26 17.20 -8.54
CA ASN A 6 -22.01 18.37 -7.70
C ASN A 6 -20.58 18.89 -7.92
N ILE A 7 -20.34 19.54 -9.06
CA ILE A 7 -19.05 20.13 -9.42
C ILE A 7 -19.14 21.65 -9.21
N TYR A 8 -18.21 22.18 -8.43
CA TYR A 8 -18.08 23.60 -8.14
C TYR A 8 -16.76 24.11 -8.73
N VAL A 9 -16.81 25.26 -9.39
CA VAL A 9 -15.62 25.95 -9.92
C VAL A 9 -15.63 27.36 -9.34
N GLU A 10 -14.60 27.68 -8.58
CA GLU A 10 -14.48 28.96 -7.87
C GLU A 10 -13.05 29.52 -7.97
N ASN A 11 -12.92 30.82 -7.74
CA ASN A 11 -11.60 31.45 -7.63
C ASN A 11 -10.99 31.16 -6.26
N ILE A 12 -9.69 30.87 -6.24
CA ILE A 12 -8.89 30.75 -5.02
C ILE A 12 -8.03 32.01 -4.82
N HIS A 13 -7.98 32.52 -3.60
CA HIS A 13 -7.25 33.73 -3.22
C HIS A 13 -5.97 33.44 -2.41
N ASP A 14 -5.29 32.34 -2.73
CA ASP A 14 -4.03 31.94 -2.08
C ASP A 14 -2.79 32.41 -2.86
N ILE A 15 -1.67 32.56 -2.15
CA ILE A 15 -0.37 32.76 -2.77
C ILE A 15 0.10 31.40 -3.33
N PRO A 16 0.35 31.26 -4.64
CA PRO A 16 0.89 30.04 -5.22
C PRO A 16 2.21 29.65 -4.55
N THR A 17 2.41 28.34 -4.32
CA THR A 17 3.61 27.80 -3.67
C THR A 17 4.93 28.39 -4.19
N PRO A 18 5.15 28.53 -5.52
CA PRO A 18 6.40 29.11 -6.04
C PRO A 18 6.61 30.60 -5.73
N ARG A 19 5.57 31.31 -5.28
CA ARG A 19 5.62 32.72 -4.83
C ARG A 19 5.74 32.84 -3.30
N GLY A 20 5.76 31.72 -2.58
CA GLY A 20 6.02 31.70 -1.14
C GLY A 20 7.46 32.14 -0.81
N LYS A 21 7.67 32.62 0.41
CA LYS A 21 9.02 33.01 0.87
C LYS A 21 9.92 31.80 1.16
N ILE A 22 9.33 30.66 1.50
CA ILE A 22 10.00 29.43 1.94
C ILE A 22 9.19 28.25 1.39
N GLU A 23 9.87 27.24 0.84
CA GLU A 23 9.29 25.99 0.36
C GLU A 23 10.18 24.81 0.82
N LEU A 24 9.56 23.77 1.35
CA LEU A 24 10.23 22.51 1.73
C LEU A 24 9.53 21.35 1.03
N VAL A 25 10.32 20.46 0.44
CA VAL A 25 9.83 19.26 -0.24
C VAL A 25 10.66 18.06 0.20
N GLU A 26 9.99 16.96 0.54
CA GLU A 26 10.62 15.68 0.89
C GLU A 26 10.14 14.59 -0.07
N ARG A 27 11.06 13.68 -0.44
CA ARG A 27 10.73 12.44 -1.13
C ARG A 27 11.48 11.28 -0.49
N LYS A 28 10.74 10.28 -0.03
CA LYS A 28 11.28 9.00 0.41
C LYS A 28 11.55 8.12 -0.81
N GLY A 29 12.78 7.60 -0.89
CA GLY A 29 13.22 6.76 -2.01
C GLY A 29 12.70 5.32 -1.89
N ILE A 30 12.86 4.53 -2.96
CA ILE A 30 12.33 3.16 -3.03
C ILE A 30 12.86 2.19 -1.95
N GLY A 31 14.02 2.49 -1.35
CA GLY A 31 14.62 1.71 -0.26
C GLY A 31 14.36 2.28 1.13
N HIS A 32 13.66 3.41 1.23
CA HIS A 32 13.25 3.95 2.53
C HIS A 32 12.23 3.00 3.17
N PRO A 33 12.35 2.63 4.46
CA PRO A 33 11.45 1.68 5.12
C PRO A 33 9.97 1.99 4.90
N ASP A 34 9.55 3.25 5.07
CA ASP A 34 8.15 3.64 4.83
C ASP A 34 7.70 3.37 3.38
N SER A 35 8.51 3.73 2.38
CA SER A 35 8.17 3.45 0.98
C SER A 35 8.19 1.96 0.65
N VAL A 36 9.00 1.17 1.35
CA VAL A 36 8.97 -0.30 1.26
C VAL A 36 7.66 -0.84 1.87
N ALA A 37 7.21 -0.30 3.01
CA ALA A 37 5.95 -0.67 3.63
C ALA A 37 4.76 -0.35 2.71
N ASP A 38 4.71 0.86 2.14
CA ASP A 38 3.70 1.26 1.16
C ASP A 38 3.69 0.32 -0.06
N ALA A 39 4.88 0.00 -0.59
CA ALA A 39 5.00 -0.87 -1.76
C ALA A 39 4.58 -2.31 -1.47
N LEU A 40 4.86 -2.83 -0.27
CA LEU A 40 4.44 -4.17 0.17
C LEU A 40 2.91 -4.24 0.30
N ALA A 41 2.31 -3.29 1.03
CA ALA A 41 0.87 -3.16 1.21
C ALA A 41 0.12 -3.16 -0.14
N GLU A 42 0.55 -2.31 -1.07
CA GLU A 42 -0.03 -2.20 -2.41
C GLU A 42 0.23 -3.45 -3.27
N SER A 43 1.40 -4.06 -3.16
CA SER A 43 1.73 -5.28 -3.91
C SER A 43 0.81 -6.45 -3.52
N VAL A 44 0.50 -6.58 -2.23
CA VAL A 44 -0.45 -7.61 -1.73
C VAL A 44 -1.87 -7.30 -2.21
N SER A 45 -2.34 -6.05 -2.07
CA SER A 45 -3.65 -5.60 -2.58
C SER A 45 -3.83 -5.94 -4.06
N ARG A 46 -2.85 -5.59 -4.91
CA ARG A 46 -2.87 -5.90 -6.35
C ARG A 46 -2.89 -7.39 -6.63
N ALA A 47 -2.18 -8.19 -5.84
CA ALA A 47 -2.17 -9.65 -5.98
C ALA A 47 -3.54 -10.26 -5.62
N LEU A 48 -4.16 -9.81 -4.52
CA LEU A 48 -5.50 -10.20 -4.12
C LEU A 48 -6.54 -9.80 -5.18
N CYS A 49 -6.49 -8.56 -5.68
CA CYS A 49 -7.36 -8.09 -6.75
C CYS A 49 -7.28 -8.98 -8.00
N LYS A 50 -6.07 -9.31 -8.44
CA LYS A 50 -5.86 -10.18 -9.62
C LYS A 50 -6.40 -11.59 -9.38
N MET A 51 -6.19 -12.15 -8.19
CA MET A 51 -6.71 -13.46 -7.82
C MET A 51 -8.26 -13.44 -7.81
N TYR A 52 -8.87 -12.46 -7.12
CA TYR A 52 -10.33 -12.33 -7.06
C TYR A 52 -10.96 -12.13 -8.43
N MET A 53 -10.38 -11.25 -9.27
CA MET A 53 -10.84 -11.06 -10.65
C MET A 53 -10.76 -12.35 -11.47
N LYS A 54 -9.66 -13.11 -11.34
CA LYS A 54 -9.45 -14.38 -12.07
C LYS A 54 -10.44 -15.47 -11.63
N GLU A 55 -10.70 -15.60 -10.33
CA GLU A 55 -11.50 -16.70 -9.78
C GLU A 55 -12.99 -16.39 -9.69
N TYR A 56 -13.38 -15.13 -9.48
CA TYR A 56 -14.75 -14.71 -9.16
C TYR A 56 -15.29 -13.63 -10.10
N GLY A 57 -14.47 -13.10 -11.01
CA GLY A 57 -14.87 -12.08 -11.99
C GLY A 57 -15.07 -10.67 -11.42
N HIS A 58 -14.81 -10.48 -10.13
CA HIS A 58 -14.88 -9.19 -9.43
C HIS A 58 -13.92 -9.18 -8.24
N VAL A 59 -13.57 -8.00 -7.74
CA VAL A 59 -12.72 -7.84 -6.55
C VAL A 59 -13.55 -8.06 -5.29
N LEU A 60 -13.09 -8.93 -4.39
CA LEU A 60 -13.67 -9.13 -3.06
C LEU A 60 -13.10 -8.15 -2.04
N HIS A 61 -13.82 -7.96 -0.93
CA HIS A 61 -13.43 -7.02 0.11
C HIS A 61 -12.09 -7.40 0.75
N HIS A 62 -11.16 -6.44 0.75
CA HIS A 62 -9.90 -6.51 1.48
C HIS A 62 -9.35 -5.10 1.73
N ASN A 63 -8.50 -4.97 2.74
CA ASN A 63 -7.65 -3.82 2.99
C ASN A 63 -6.32 -4.32 3.56
N THR A 64 -5.21 -3.94 2.93
CA THR A 64 -3.84 -4.40 3.28
C THR A 64 -2.93 -3.20 3.54
N ASP A 65 -3.52 -2.10 3.97
CA ASP A 65 -2.94 -0.77 4.16
C ASP A 65 -2.15 -0.63 5.47
N GLU A 66 -1.96 -1.73 6.21
CA GLU A 66 -1.20 -1.74 7.44
C GLU A 66 0.00 -2.69 7.30
N THR A 67 1.22 -2.15 7.43
CA THR A 67 2.46 -2.92 7.33
C THR A 67 3.47 -2.39 8.33
N GLN A 68 4.03 -3.27 9.16
CA GLN A 68 5.09 -2.94 10.10
C GLN A 68 6.41 -3.52 9.63
N ILE A 69 7.44 -2.67 9.66
CA ILE A 69 8.83 -3.07 9.40
C ILE A 69 9.62 -2.82 10.67
N ALA A 70 10.02 -3.90 11.35
CA ALA A 70 10.93 -3.83 12.48
C ALA A 70 12.37 -4.00 11.97
N ALA A 71 13.22 -3.01 12.28
CA ALA A 71 14.60 -2.99 11.83
C ALA A 71 15.39 -4.18 12.38
N GLY A 72 16.21 -4.78 11.52
CA GLY A 72 17.23 -5.75 11.91
C GLY A 72 18.57 -5.09 12.22
N MET A 73 19.65 -5.87 12.15
CA MET A 73 21.02 -5.43 12.38
C MET A 73 21.98 -6.02 11.35
N ALA A 74 22.98 -5.24 10.93
CA ALA A 74 24.00 -5.68 9.99
C ALA A 74 25.40 -5.22 10.41
N ALA A 75 26.43 -5.97 10.02
CA ALA A 75 27.83 -5.60 10.13
C ALA A 75 28.42 -5.38 8.71
N PRO A 76 28.17 -4.22 8.08
CA PRO A 76 28.74 -3.90 6.78
C PRO A 76 30.24 -3.64 6.87
N LYS A 77 31.00 -4.04 5.84
CA LYS A 77 32.42 -3.72 5.67
C LYS A 77 32.75 -3.51 4.19
N PHE A 78 33.87 -2.86 3.87
CA PHE A 78 34.30 -2.81 2.47
C PHE A 78 34.48 -4.22 1.90
N GLY A 79 33.95 -4.45 0.70
CA GLY A 79 33.95 -5.76 0.04
C GLY A 79 32.92 -6.76 0.60
N GLY A 80 32.00 -6.38 1.49
CA GLY A 80 30.89 -7.24 1.92
C GLY A 80 30.36 -6.94 3.31
N GLY A 81 30.23 -7.97 4.14
CA GLY A 81 29.62 -7.88 5.47
C GLY A 81 28.62 -9.01 5.69
N CYS A 82 27.82 -8.90 6.74
CA CYS A 82 26.75 -9.86 7.00
C CYS A 82 25.54 -9.17 7.64
N ILE A 83 24.37 -9.78 7.45
CA ILE A 83 23.19 -9.51 8.27
C ILE A 83 23.37 -10.29 9.58
N ILE A 84 23.25 -9.61 10.71
CA ILE A 84 23.32 -10.21 12.04
C ILE A 84 21.92 -10.59 12.52
N ASP A 85 20.95 -9.71 12.30
CA ASP A 85 19.56 -9.90 12.64
C ASP A 85 18.70 -9.46 11.45
N PRO A 86 17.85 -10.32 10.87
CA PRO A 86 17.04 -9.96 9.73
C PRO A 86 15.99 -8.89 10.08
N THR A 87 15.65 -8.07 9.10
CA THR A 87 14.48 -7.19 9.20
C THR A 87 13.22 -8.05 9.26
N TYR A 88 12.32 -7.73 10.19
CA TYR A 88 11.03 -8.41 10.33
C TYR A 88 9.93 -7.56 9.69
N ILE A 89 9.11 -8.19 8.87
CA ILE A 89 7.99 -7.55 8.17
C ILE A 89 6.71 -8.25 8.61
N LEU A 90 5.78 -7.47 9.14
CA LEU A 90 4.43 -7.92 9.46
C LEU A 90 3.44 -7.21 8.54
N LEU A 91 2.68 -7.99 7.79
CA LEU A 91 1.56 -7.50 6.99
C LEU A 91 0.28 -7.64 7.81
N VAL A 92 -0.47 -6.55 7.94
CA VAL A 92 -1.72 -6.48 8.71
C VAL A 92 -2.85 -5.98 7.80
N GLY A 93 -4.08 -6.32 8.16
CA GLY A 93 -5.25 -5.91 7.42
C GLY A 93 -6.36 -6.96 7.46
N ARG A 94 -7.28 -6.88 6.50
CA ARG A 94 -8.35 -7.85 6.31
C ARG A 94 -8.39 -8.28 4.85
N ALA A 95 -8.68 -9.55 4.63
CA ALA A 95 -8.98 -10.08 3.32
C ALA A 95 -10.18 -11.02 3.42
N THR A 96 -10.97 -11.10 2.36
CA THR A 96 -11.98 -12.16 2.26
C THR A 96 -11.24 -13.48 2.14
N THR A 97 -11.34 -14.34 3.15
CA THR A 97 -10.67 -15.65 3.21
C THR A 97 -11.61 -16.82 2.94
N ASN A 98 -12.91 -16.57 2.82
CA ASN A 98 -13.92 -17.59 2.54
C ASN A 98 -15.00 -17.03 1.61
N VAL A 99 -15.47 -17.86 0.68
CA VAL A 99 -16.58 -17.55 -0.23
C VAL A 99 -17.56 -18.72 -0.24
N SER A 100 -18.86 -18.43 -0.13
CA SER A 100 -19.91 -19.43 -0.29
C SER A 100 -20.24 -19.62 -1.78
N VAL A 101 -20.04 -20.82 -2.30
CA VAL A 101 -20.36 -21.22 -3.68
C VAL A 101 -21.23 -22.47 -3.59
N GLU A 102 -22.44 -22.44 -4.14
CA GLU A 102 -23.35 -23.60 -4.17
C GLU A 102 -23.59 -24.27 -2.80
N ASN A 103 -23.77 -23.47 -1.73
CA ASN A 103 -23.89 -23.93 -0.34
C ASN A 103 -22.65 -24.62 0.25
N GLN A 104 -21.48 -24.49 -0.39
CA GLN A 104 -20.20 -24.91 0.14
C GLN A 104 -19.31 -23.71 0.45
N LEU A 105 -18.63 -23.73 1.60
CA LEU A 105 -17.65 -22.72 1.96
C LEU A 105 -16.30 -23.08 1.34
N LYS A 106 -15.84 -22.28 0.38
CA LYS A 106 -14.49 -22.39 -0.20
C LYS A 106 -13.56 -21.43 0.51
N GLN A 107 -12.49 -21.97 1.10
CA GLN A 107 -11.40 -21.18 1.66
C GLN A 107 -10.51 -20.64 0.54
N LEU A 108 -10.09 -19.39 0.69
CA LEU A 108 -9.15 -18.69 -0.18
C LEU A 108 -7.74 -18.73 0.42
N PRO A 109 -6.70 -18.55 -0.41
CA PRO A 109 -5.33 -18.41 0.06
C PRO A 109 -5.14 -17.32 1.11
#